data_AF-A0A7W9HT36-F1
#
_entry.id   AF-A0A7W9HT36-F1
#
_cell.length_a   1.000
_cell.length_b   1.000
_cell.length_c   1.000
_cell.angle_alpha   90.00
_cell.angle_beta   90.00
_cell.angle_gamma   90.00
#
_symmetry.space_group_name_H-M   'P 1'
#
loop_
_entity.id
_entity.type
_entity.pdbx_description
1 polymer ?
#
loop_
_entity_poly.entity_id
_entity_poly.type
_entity_poly.pdbx_seq_one_letter_code
_entity_poly.pdbx_strand_id
1 'polypeptide(L)' 'MSRVIDWGLARADGDPARIDVGGISYGAGQSLLAAAADPRIRQIEGVRAGPVDNPDLST' A
#
# COMPACT_ATOMS: atom_id res chain seq x y z
N MET A 1 1.90 11.16 0.20
CA MET A 1 2.57 10.02 0.86
C MET A 1 3.87 10.42 1.54
N SER A 2 4.76 11.18 0.89
CA SER A 2 6.09 11.55 1.43
C SER A 2 6.12 12.08 2.86
N ARG A 3 5.17 12.95 3.26
CA ARG A 3 5.11 13.45 4.64
C ARG A 3 4.84 12.37 5.69
N VAL A 4 4.09 11.32 5.33
CA VAL A 4 3.83 10.18 6.22
C VAL A 4 5.09 9.33 6.38
N ILE A 5 5.84 9.15 5.30
CA ILE A 5 7.17 8.51 5.33
C ILE A 5 8.10 9.31 6.26
N ASP A 6 8.20 10.63 6.06
CA ASP A 6 9.05 11.49 6.90
C ASP A 6 8.67 11.43 8.38
N TRP A 7 7.36 11.42 8.65
CA TRP A 7 6.85 11.25 10.01
C TRP A 7 7.26 9.89 10.61
N GLY A 8 7.12 8.80 9.86
CA GLY A 8 7.46 7.45 10.32
C GLY A 8 8.95 7.29 10.62
N LEU A 9 9.81 7.81 9.76
CA LEU A 9 11.26 7.80 9.97
C LEU A 9 11.67 8.62 11.21
N ALA A 10 11.02 9.76 11.43
CA ALA A 10 11.39 10.65 12.53
C ALA A 10 10.77 10.26 13.90
N ARG A 11 9.67 9.52 13.92
CA ARG A 11 8.86 9.32 15.14
C ARG A 11 8.51 7.88 15.46
N ALA A 12 8.65 6.96 14.51
CA ALA A 12 8.25 5.57 14.68
C ALA A 12 9.40 4.58 14.42
N ASP A 13 10.65 5.05 14.44
CA ASP A 13 11.85 4.25 14.14
C ASP A 13 11.75 3.49 12.82
N GLY A 14 11.10 4.12 11.83
CA GLY A 14 10.95 3.53 10.50
C GLY A 14 12.29 3.30 9.83
N ASP A 15 12.47 2.15 9.19
CA ASP A 15 13.67 1.82 8.45
C ASP A 15 13.63 2.47 7.05
N PRO A 16 14.51 3.42 6.72
CA PRO A 16 14.54 4.06 5.42
C PRO A 16 14.88 3.09 4.28
N ALA A 17 15.45 1.91 4.56
CA ALA A 17 15.72 0.89 3.55
C ALA A 17 14.51 0.02 3.22
N ARG A 18 13.41 0.13 3.98
CA ARG A 18 12.22 -0.74 3.88
C ARG A 18 10.92 0.07 3.86
N ILE A 19 10.75 0.85 2.80
CA ILE A 19 9.55 1.67 2.58
C ILE A 19 8.76 1.10 1.42
N ASP A 20 7.58 0.56 1.71
CA ASP A 20 6.64 0.01 0.75
C ASP A 20 5.26 0.67 0.93
N VAL A 21 4.46 0.70 -0.14
CA VAL A 21 3.10 1.25 -0.09
C VAL A 21 2.11 0.27 -0.70
N GLY A 22 0.93 0.15 -0.10
CA GLY A 22 -0.09 -0.73 -0.62
C GLY A 22 -1.51 -0.21 -0.44
N GLY A 23 -2.42 -0.73 -1.26
CA GLY A 23 -3.82 -0.33 -1.23
C GLY A 23 -4.73 -1.19 -2.10
N ILE A 24 -6.02 -1.14 -1.79
CA ILE A 24 -7.08 -1.83 -2.53
C ILE A 24 -7.82 -0.81 -3.39
N SER A 25 -8.23 -1.20 -4.60
CA SER A 25 -9.09 -0.37 -5.46
C SER A 25 -8.44 1.00 -5.73
N TYR A 26 -9.13 2.11 -5.46
CA TYR A 26 -8.58 3.46 -5.60
C TYR A 26 -7.27 3.66 -4.80
N GLY A 27 -7.12 2.95 -3.68
CA GLY A 27 -5.87 2.92 -2.91
C GLY A 27 -4.69 2.34 -3.68
N ALA A 28 -4.92 1.43 -4.63
CA ALA A 28 -3.86 0.92 -5.51
C ALA A 28 -3.40 2.00 -6.50
N GLY A 29 -4.34 2.79 -7.04
CA GLY A 29 -4.01 3.94 -7.90
C GLY A 29 -3.20 5.01 -7.16
N GLN A 30 -3.57 5.32 -5.92
CA GLN A 30 -2.80 6.25 -5.08
C GLN A 30 -1.41 5.72 -4.72
N SER A 31 -1.27 4.41 -4.50
CA SER A 31 0.01 3.76 -4.22
C SER A 31 0.97 3.87 -5.43
N LEU A 32 0.45 3.74 -6.65
CA LEU A 32 1.22 3.96 -7.88
C LEU A 32 1.66 5.42 -8.05
N LEU A 33 0.75 6.38 -7.85
CA LEU A 33 1.09 7.81 -7.91
C LEU A 33 2.11 8.19 -6.84
N ALA A 34 2.01 7.60 -5.64
CA ALA A 34 2.98 7.81 -4.58
C ALA A 34 4.37 7.29 -4.97
N ALA A 35 4.47 6.07 -5.51
CA ALA A 35 5.72 5.48 -5.95
C ALA A 35 6.37 6.27 -7.10
N ALA A 36 5.57 6.83 -8.01
CA ALA A 36 6.08 7.71 -9.07
C ALA A 36 6.62 9.05 -8.54
N ALA A 37 6.03 9.57 -7.46
CA ALA A 37 6.39 10.86 -6.88
C ALA A 37 7.54 10.79 -5.85
N ASP A 38 7.77 9.63 -5.22
CA ASP A 38 8.75 9.47 -4.15
C ASP A 38 9.65 8.24 -4.39
N PRO A 39 10.93 8.43 -4.75
CA PRO A 39 11.83 7.33 -5.09
C PRO A 39 12.23 6.46 -3.90
N ARG A 40 11.87 6.84 -2.66
CA ARG A 40 12.13 6.03 -1.48
C ARG A 40 11.23 4.80 -1.39
N ILE A 41 10.08 4.84 -2.08
CA ILE A 41 9.16 3.70 -2.14
C ILE A 41 9.79 2.64 -3.03
N ARG A 42 10.15 1.49 -2.45
CA ARG A 42 10.83 0.41 -3.16
C ARG A 42 9.86 -0.54 -3.84
N GLN A 43 8.68 -0.78 -3.26
CA GLN A 43 7.68 -1.69 -3.80
C GLN A 43 6.26 -1.14 -3.64
N ILE A 44 5.37 -1.61 -4.52
CA ILE A 44 3.94 -1.34 -4.47
C ILE A 44 3.23 -2.68 -4.26
N GLU A 45 2.34 -2.76 -3.28
CA GLU A 45 1.50 -3.94 -3.05
C GLU A 45 0.03 -3.64 -3.33
N GLY A 46 -0.56 -4.35 -4.29
CA GLY A 46 -1.98 -4.24 -4.62
C GLY A 46 -2.68 -5.55 -4.28
N VAL A 47 -3.69 -5.50 -3.42
CA VAL A 47 -4.52 -6.67 -3.13
C VAL A 47 -5.73 -6.70 -4.06
N ARG A 48 -5.95 -7.85 -4.69
CA ARG A 48 -7.16 -8.20 -5.43
C ARG A 48 -8.02 -9.07 -4.52
N ALA A 49 -9.29 -8.72 -4.32
CA ALA A 49 -10.25 -9.67 -3.77
C ALA A 49 -10.50 -10.80 -4.78
N GLY A 50 -10.13 -12.04 -4.45
CA GLY A 50 -10.56 -13.24 -5.19
C GLY A 50 -12.00 -13.61 -4.82
N PRO A 51 -12.65 -14.54 -5.55
CA PRO A 51 -13.96 -15.03 -5.17
C PRO A 51 -13.90 -15.63 -3.76
N VAL A 52 -14.81 -15.20 -2.89
CA VAL A 52 -15.13 -15.97 -1.69
C VAL A 52 -16.11 -17.05 -2.16
N ASP A 53 -15.68 -18.32 -2.18
CA ASP A 53 -16.62 -19.43 -2.33
C ASP A 53 -17.47 -19.44 -1.06
N ASN A 54 -18.66 -18.83 -1.14
CA ASN A 54 -19.61 -18.80 -0.05
C ASN A 54 -20.59 -19.97 -0.24
N PRO A 55 -20.48 -21.06 0.56
CA PRO A 55 -21.31 -22.24 0.38
C PRO A 55 -22.78 -22.04 0.78
N ASP A 56 -23.19 -20.81 1.16
CA ASP A 56 -24.53 -20.48 1.67
C ASP A 56 -25.45 -19.82 0.64
N LEU A 57 -24.99 -19.50 -0.59
CA LEU A 57 -25.80 -18.82 -1.61
C LEU A 57 -26.52 -19.77 -2.59
N SER A 58 -26.72 -21.03 -2.22
CA SER A 58 -27.58 -21.96 -2.98
C SER A 58 -29.02 -21.95 -2.46
N THR A 59 -29.77 -20.87 -2.74
CA THR A 59 -31.24 -20.85 -2.66
C THR A 59 -31.82 -19.93 -3.71
#